data_AF-A0A0E0N8Y3-F1
#
_entry.id   AF-A0A0E0N8Y3-F1
#
_cell.length_a   1.000
_cell.length_b   1.000
_cell.length_c   1.000
_cell.angle_alpha   90.00
_cell.angle_beta   90.00
_cell.angle_gamma   90.00
#
_symmetry.space_group_name_H-M   'P 1'
#
loop_
_entity.id
_entity.type
_entity.pdbx_description
1 polymer ?
#
loop_
_entity_poly.entity_id
_entity_poly.type
_entity_poly.pdbx_seq_one_letter_code
_entity_poly.pdbx_strand_id
1 'polypeptide(L)'
;MAASSAPPPPPRRLLALTMALAAAVVSAASAARVPASVTPISRTLYHSSDSLLSDIKALVARHPDKLSMDTITASNKGYSTDLFIVTFNHAKESTSNSSKIHVLLSFGQHGRELITSEVALNLLYILTEKRKIAGVDLSSFEKILENLVIKVVPMENLNGRKRVEEGELCDRRNGRGVDLNRNWSVDWGKKEKDYDPYEENPGTAPFSEPEAQIMRELSKSFKPHMWVNVHSGMEALFMPYDHKNTTPNGASAHLMRTVLENLNHRHFQDSCLVGSGGGAVGYLAHGTTTDYMYDIVKVPMPFTFEIYGDEKASTSDCFKMFNPVDKTTFDRVINKWCMAFLILFEEGLRNLREAQLVSQGAVDNWVPMGGDIVEISAARKSSPDKRKLEGLDLGMQELRTYFRLFMLSTVLLMFMFCSRISKNRNRETGNIFDS
;
A
#
# COMPACT_ATOMS: atom_id res chain seq x y z
N MET A 1 -91.24 -48.84 -19.60
CA MET A 1 -90.74 -50.10 -18.99
C MET A 1 -90.14 -49.77 -17.61
N ALA A 2 -89.86 -50.75 -16.76
CA ALA A 2 -89.36 -50.61 -15.37
C ALA A 2 -88.09 -49.71 -15.27
N ALA A 3 -87.84 -48.87 -14.25
CA ALA A 3 -87.77 -49.08 -12.77
C ALA A 3 -86.51 -49.88 -12.33
N SER A 4 -85.78 -49.60 -11.24
CA SER A 4 -85.84 -48.57 -10.18
C SER A 4 -84.50 -48.42 -9.40
N SER A 5 -84.40 -47.44 -8.47
CA SER A 5 -83.71 -47.48 -7.15
C SER A 5 -82.23 -47.94 -6.96
N ALA A 6 -81.42 -47.11 -6.30
CA ALA A 6 -80.22 -47.49 -5.50
C ALA A 6 -80.61 -47.82 -4.02
N PRO A 7 -79.74 -48.25 -3.05
CA PRO A 7 -78.26 -48.43 -2.97
C PRO A 7 -77.89 -49.94 -2.68
N PRO A 8 -76.93 -50.44 -1.84
CA PRO A 8 -75.78 -49.90 -1.05
C PRO A 8 -74.42 -50.70 -1.13
N PRO A 9 -73.33 -50.25 -0.44
CA PRO A 9 -72.06 -51.00 -0.24
C PRO A 9 -72.01 -51.75 1.12
N PRO A 10 -70.92 -52.46 1.55
CA PRO A 10 -69.67 -52.94 0.90
C PRO A 10 -69.54 -54.50 0.93
N PRO A 11 -68.37 -55.15 0.68
CA PRO A 11 -67.36 -55.41 1.74
C PRO A 11 -65.86 -55.47 1.26
N ARG A 12 -64.95 -56.00 2.11
CA ARG A 12 -63.47 -56.01 1.98
C ARG A 12 -62.88 -57.40 1.57
N ARG A 13 -61.55 -57.40 1.30
CA ARG A 13 -60.56 -58.53 1.30
C ARG A 13 -60.33 -59.24 -0.05
N LEU A 14 -59.12 -59.72 -0.38
CA LEU A 14 -57.76 -59.44 0.13
C LEU A 14 -56.74 -59.97 -0.89
N LEU A 15 -55.66 -59.24 -1.16
CA LEU A 15 -54.36 -59.86 -1.44
C LEU A 15 -53.27 -58.98 -0.82
N ALA A 16 -52.36 -59.60 -0.06
CA ALA A 16 -51.28 -58.89 0.61
C ALA A 16 -49.95 -59.25 -0.05
N LEU A 17 -49.10 -58.25 -0.28
CA LEU A 17 -47.66 -58.46 -0.30
C LEU A 17 -47.01 -57.39 0.56
N THR A 18 -46.27 -57.82 1.57
CA THR A 18 -45.60 -56.95 2.54
C THR A 18 -44.23 -56.53 2.03
N MET A 19 -43.93 -55.24 2.07
CA MET A 19 -42.56 -54.78 2.33
C MET A 19 -42.55 -53.74 3.45
N ALA A 20 -41.47 -53.76 4.23
CA ALA A 20 -41.40 -53.13 5.53
C ALA A 20 -40.93 -51.67 5.48
N LEU A 21 -41.16 -50.98 6.59
CA LEU A 21 -40.76 -49.61 6.82
C LEU A 21 -39.22 -49.48 6.90
N ALA A 22 -38.64 -48.55 6.14
CA ALA A 22 -37.25 -48.11 6.29
C ALA A 22 -37.19 -46.58 6.18
N ALA A 23 -37.40 -45.89 7.29
CA ALA A 23 -37.46 -44.42 7.34
C ALA A 23 -36.05 -43.80 7.33
N ALA A 24 -35.46 -43.65 6.14
CA ALA A 24 -34.23 -42.86 5.96
C ALA A 24 -34.58 -41.36 5.86
N VAL A 25 -34.56 -40.65 6.99
CA VAL A 25 -34.66 -39.18 7.01
C VAL A 25 -33.33 -38.60 6.51
N VAL A 26 -33.18 -38.52 5.20
CA VAL A 26 -32.07 -37.77 4.59
C VAL A 26 -32.36 -36.29 4.78
N SER A 27 -31.75 -35.70 5.82
CA SER A 27 -31.68 -34.26 5.96
C SER A 27 -30.89 -33.69 4.79
N ALA A 28 -31.60 -33.22 3.76
CA ALA A 28 -31.03 -32.51 2.63
C ALA A 28 -30.60 -31.10 3.09
N ALA A 29 -29.51 -31.04 3.86
CA ALA A 29 -28.82 -29.80 4.14
C ALA A 29 -28.51 -29.13 2.80
N SER A 30 -28.99 -27.90 2.61
CA SER A 30 -28.78 -27.12 1.39
C SER A 30 -27.34 -26.63 1.36
N ALA A 31 -26.41 -27.53 1.06
CA ALA A 31 -25.03 -27.20 0.73
C ALA A 31 -25.08 -26.28 -0.50
N ALA A 32 -24.88 -24.99 -0.27
CA ALA A 32 -24.78 -24.01 -1.34
C ALA A 32 -23.64 -24.44 -2.26
N ARG A 33 -23.97 -24.78 -3.51
CA ARG A 33 -22.96 -25.10 -4.52
C ARG A 33 -22.16 -23.83 -4.77
N VAL A 34 -20.92 -23.80 -4.27
CA VAL A 34 -19.93 -22.79 -4.65
C VAL A 34 -19.87 -22.74 -6.18
N PRO A 35 -20.07 -21.57 -6.82
CA PRO A 35 -19.98 -21.47 -8.27
C PRO A 35 -18.61 -21.93 -8.77
N ALA A 36 -18.59 -22.66 -9.89
CA ALA A 36 -17.37 -23.26 -10.45
C ALA A 36 -16.45 -22.25 -11.18
N SER A 37 -16.29 -21.05 -10.62
CA SER A 37 -15.74 -19.87 -11.30
C SER A 37 -14.92 -18.94 -10.39
N VAL A 38 -14.38 -19.45 -9.27
CA VAL A 38 -13.50 -18.71 -8.36
C VAL A 38 -12.29 -19.59 -8.02
N THR A 39 -11.08 -19.07 -8.21
CA THR A 39 -9.84 -19.81 -7.98
C THR A 39 -9.46 -19.75 -6.49
N PRO A 40 -9.25 -20.89 -5.81
CA PRO A 40 -8.85 -20.90 -4.39
C PRO A 40 -7.36 -20.58 -4.19
N ILE A 41 -7.00 -20.08 -3.00
CA ILE A 41 -5.60 -19.81 -2.62
C ILE A 41 -4.79 -21.12 -2.64
N SER A 42 -3.87 -21.25 -3.59
CA SER A 42 -2.98 -22.41 -3.66
C SER A 42 -1.92 -22.37 -2.55
N ARG A 43 -2.07 -23.22 -1.54
CA ARG A 43 -1.12 -23.35 -0.41
C ARG A 43 0.22 -24.03 -0.77
N THR A 44 0.45 -24.36 -2.05
CA THR A 44 1.77 -24.75 -2.58
C THR A 44 2.50 -23.60 -3.27
N LEU A 45 1.83 -22.45 -3.46
CA LEU A 45 2.40 -21.20 -3.99
C LEU A 45 2.43 -20.11 -2.92
N TYR A 46 1.37 -19.99 -2.12
CA TYR A 46 1.17 -18.91 -1.15
C TYR A 46 1.16 -19.42 0.29
N HIS A 47 1.97 -18.80 1.13
CA HIS A 47 1.96 -19.00 2.57
C HIS A 47 0.63 -18.48 3.18
N SER A 48 0.28 -18.98 4.37
CA SER A 48 -0.62 -18.21 5.23
C SER A 48 0.11 -17.00 5.80
N SER A 49 -0.63 -15.95 6.18
CA SER A 49 -0.08 -14.78 6.88
C SER A 49 0.80 -15.14 8.07
N ASP A 50 0.32 -16.05 8.94
CA ASP A 50 1.07 -16.53 10.09
C ASP A 50 2.31 -17.36 9.70
N SER A 51 2.24 -18.16 8.63
CA SER A 51 3.39 -18.93 8.12
C SER A 51 4.46 -18.03 7.49
N LEU A 52 4.05 -17.02 6.71
CA LEU A 52 4.96 -16.05 6.08
C LEU A 52 5.71 -15.26 7.15
N LEU A 53 4.99 -14.79 8.18
CA LEU A 53 5.60 -14.09 9.31
C LEU A 53 6.47 -15.01 10.19
N SER A 54 6.16 -16.30 10.28
CA SER A 54 7.03 -17.30 10.92
C SER A 54 8.35 -17.48 10.15
N ASP A 55 8.29 -17.60 8.82
CA ASP A 55 9.47 -17.74 7.96
C ASP A 55 10.37 -16.50 8.00
N ILE A 56 9.77 -15.29 8.00
CA ILE A 56 10.51 -14.04 8.19
C ILE A 56 11.18 -13.99 9.57
N LYS A 57 10.48 -14.33 10.65
CA LYS A 57 11.06 -14.38 12.02
C LYS A 57 12.21 -15.38 12.10
N ALA A 58 12.06 -16.55 11.47
CA ALA A 58 13.10 -17.57 11.39
C ALA A 58 14.30 -17.10 10.55
N LEU A 59 14.09 -16.35 9.47
CA LEU A 59 15.16 -15.77 8.65
C LEU A 59 15.93 -14.69 9.42
N VAL A 60 15.23 -13.78 10.10
CA VAL A 60 15.84 -12.75 10.97
C VAL A 60 16.69 -13.40 12.07
N ALA A 61 16.18 -14.46 12.71
CA ALA A 61 16.91 -15.21 13.73
C ALA A 61 18.16 -15.96 13.19
N ARG A 62 18.23 -16.27 11.89
CA ARG A 62 19.41 -16.89 11.25
C ARG A 62 20.48 -15.88 10.81
N HIS A 63 20.10 -14.62 10.53
CA HIS A 63 21.02 -13.58 10.03
C HIS A 63 20.99 -12.29 10.89
N PRO A 64 21.22 -12.37 12.23
CA PRO A 64 21.17 -11.20 13.11
C PRO A 64 22.32 -10.20 12.88
N ASP A 65 23.30 -10.55 12.03
CA ASP A 65 24.36 -9.69 11.52
C ASP A 65 23.87 -8.70 10.43
N LYS A 66 22.76 -9.01 9.76
CA LYS A 66 22.18 -8.20 8.66
C LYS A 66 20.75 -7.76 8.92
N LEU A 67 19.97 -8.57 9.63
CA LEU A 67 18.54 -8.38 9.84
C LEU A 67 18.21 -8.08 11.31
N SER A 68 17.36 -7.09 11.51
CA SER A 68 16.55 -6.94 12.73
C SER A 68 15.06 -6.84 12.36
N MET A 69 14.17 -7.02 13.34
CA MET A 69 12.73 -6.99 13.11
C MET A 69 12.01 -6.30 14.28
N ASP A 70 11.44 -5.14 13.98
CA ASP A 70 10.58 -4.40 14.89
C ASP A 70 9.13 -4.92 14.75
N THR A 71 8.34 -4.81 15.82
CA THR A 71 6.87 -5.01 15.79
C THR A 71 6.23 -3.80 16.47
N ILE A 72 5.32 -3.12 15.77
CA ILE A 72 4.60 -1.95 16.29
C ILE A 72 3.11 -2.30 16.36
N THR A 73 2.60 -2.44 17.58
CA THR A 73 1.17 -2.56 17.85
C THR A 73 0.54 -1.17 17.92
N ALA A 74 -0.53 -0.92 17.16
CA ALA A 74 -1.36 0.28 17.32
C ALA A 74 -2.85 -0.08 17.35
N SER A 75 -3.67 0.81 17.95
CA SER A 75 -5.11 0.59 18.09
C SER A 75 -5.89 1.89 18.05
N ASN A 76 -7.04 1.89 17.37
CA ASN A 76 -7.94 3.04 17.30
C ASN A 76 -9.41 2.58 17.32
N LYS A 77 -10.21 3.15 18.23
CA LYS A 77 -11.66 2.84 18.40
C LYS A 77 -11.97 1.33 18.47
N GLY A 78 -11.25 0.59 19.30
CA GLY A 78 -11.49 -0.85 19.54
C GLY A 78 -10.93 -1.83 18.50
N TYR A 79 -10.38 -1.32 17.38
CA TYR A 79 -9.65 -2.10 16.40
C TYR A 79 -8.14 -1.97 16.62
N SER A 80 -7.39 -3.05 16.44
CA SER A 80 -5.93 -3.11 16.66
C SER A 80 -5.22 -3.89 15.57
N THR A 81 -3.97 -3.53 15.31
CA THR A 81 -3.12 -4.13 14.29
C THR A 81 -1.67 -4.22 14.78
N ASP A 82 -0.93 -5.23 14.30
CA ASP A 82 0.50 -5.39 14.51
C ASP A 82 1.22 -5.21 13.17
N LEU A 83 2.02 -4.14 13.04
CA LEU A 83 2.86 -3.92 11.87
C LEU A 83 4.26 -4.49 12.11
N PHE A 84 4.73 -5.32 11.19
CA PHE A 84 6.06 -5.94 11.22
C PHE A 84 7.02 -5.19 10.28
N ILE A 85 8.18 -4.80 10.80
CA ILE A 85 9.18 -4.01 10.04
C ILE A 85 10.53 -4.71 10.12
N VAL A 86 10.96 -5.33 9.02
CA VAL A 86 12.28 -5.96 8.90
C VAL A 86 13.28 -4.91 8.43
N THR A 87 14.37 -4.69 9.17
CA THR A 87 15.46 -3.80 8.76
C THR A 87 16.63 -4.64 8.28
N PHE A 88 16.99 -4.51 7.00
CA PHE A 88 18.25 -4.99 6.45
C PHE A 88 19.30 -3.87 6.48
N ASN A 89 20.42 -4.13 7.13
CA ASN A 89 21.58 -3.22 7.17
C ASN A 89 22.87 -4.01 7.01
N HIS A 90 23.39 -4.10 5.79
CA HIS A 90 24.72 -4.67 5.56
C HIS A 90 25.79 -3.60 5.83
N ALA A 91 26.47 -3.69 6.98
CA ALA A 91 27.44 -2.70 7.44
C ALA A 91 28.83 -3.31 7.64
N LYS A 92 29.86 -2.55 7.25
CA LYS A 92 31.17 -2.60 7.90
C LYS A 92 31.18 -1.56 9.02
N GLU A 93 31.87 -1.86 10.11
CA GLU A 93 31.91 -1.04 11.33
C GLU A 93 32.49 0.38 11.11
N SER A 94 33.17 0.60 9.98
CA SER A 94 33.83 1.85 9.60
C SER A 94 32.91 2.94 9.01
N THR A 95 31.66 2.64 8.66
CA THR A 95 30.79 3.55 7.90
C THR A 95 29.64 4.09 8.74
N SER A 96 29.52 5.41 8.89
CA SER A 96 28.39 6.01 9.60
C SER A 96 27.07 5.70 8.91
N ASN A 97 26.04 5.30 9.67
CA ASN A 97 24.68 5.16 9.15
C ASN A 97 24.15 6.47 8.55
N SER A 98 24.66 7.64 8.97
CA SER A 98 24.24 8.95 8.46
C SER A 98 24.61 9.22 6.99
N SER A 99 25.46 8.40 6.37
CA SER A 99 25.82 8.50 4.94
C SER A 99 25.22 7.38 4.09
N LYS A 100 24.30 6.57 4.64
CA LYS A 100 23.62 5.50 3.90
C LYS A 100 22.32 6.00 3.27
N ILE A 101 21.98 5.46 2.11
CA ILE A 101 20.69 5.73 1.47
C ILE A 101 19.62 4.85 2.14
N HIS A 102 18.57 5.51 2.64
CA HIS A 102 17.44 4.84 3.28
C HIS A 102 16.38 4.47 2.23
N VAL A 103 16.02 3.18 2.17
CA VAL A 103 14.98 2.64 1.28
C VAL A 103 13.87 2.01 2.13
N LEU A 104 12.61 2.36 1.89
CA LEU A 104 11.45 1.77 2.57
C LEU A 104 10.56 1.06 1.54
N LEU A 105 10.24 -0.22 1.75
CA LEU A 105 9.39 -1.00 0.87
C LEU A 105 8.17 -1.49 1.66
N SER A 106 6.95 -1.23 1.16
CA SER A 106 5.70 -1.73 1.74
C SER A 106 4.96 -2.64 0.77
N PHE A 107 4.56 -3.80 1.28
CA PHE A 107 3.89 -4.87 0.52
C PHE A 107 2.60 -5.28 1.24
N GLY A 108 1.62 -5.81 0.51
CA GLY A 108 0.39 -6.33 1.10
C GLY A 108 -0.43 -5.26 1.83
N GLN A 109 -0.50 -4.04 1.29
CA GLN A 109 -1.40 -2.99 1.79
C GLN A 109 -2.87 -3.32 1.46
N HIS A 110 -3.13 -3.98 0.33
CA HIS A 110 -4.43 -4.58 0.05
C HIS A 110 -4.42 -6.08 0.39
N GLY A 111 -5.48 -6.58 1.04
CA GLY A 111 -5.54 -7.95 1.55
C GLY A 111 -5.43 -9.04 0.48
N ARG A 112 -6.01 -8.81 -0.70
CA ARG A 112 -6.10 -9.77 -1.82
C ARG A 112 -4.84 -9.91 -2.67
N GLU A 113 -3.82 -9.10 -2.42
CA GLU A 113 -2.61 -8.98 -3.26
C GLU A 113 -1.47 -9.85 -2.69
N LEU A 114 -1.76 -11.14 -2.45
CA LEU A 114 -0.89 -12.07 -1.71
C LEU A 114 0.51 -12.17 -2.30
N ILE A 115 0.64 -12.11 -3.63
CA ILE A 115 1.90 -12.17 -4.37
C ILE A 115 2.92 -11.10 -3.94
N THR A 116 2.44 -9.94 -3.46
CA THR A 116 3.32 -8.84 -3.01
C THR A 116 4.12 -9.27 -1.77
N SER A 117 3.47 -9.86 -0.76
CA SER A 117 4.17 -10.39 0.43
C SER A 117 5.11 -11.55 0.10
N GLU A 118 4.80 -12.37 -0.91
CA GLU A 118 5.70 -13.44 -1.35
C GLU A 118 6.97 -12.87 -2.01
N VAL A 119 6.87 -11.77 -2.77
CA VAL A 119 8.05 -11.02 -3.26
C VAL A 119 8.85 -10.45 -2.09
N ALA A 120 8.20 -9.91 -1.05
CA ALA A 120 8.89 -9.39 0.14
C ALA A 120 9.72 -10.46 0.86
N LEU A 121 9.14 -11.66 1.07
CA LEU A 121 9.84 -12.80 1.67
C LEU A 121 11.03 -13.25 0.81
N ASN A 122 10.83 -13.39 -0.51
CA ASN A 122 11.91 -13.83 -1.41
C ASN A 122 13.03 -12.78 -1.54
N LEU A 123 12.71 -11.48 -1.55
CA LEU A 123 13.70 -10.41 -1.55
C LEU A 123 14.56 -10.45 -0.27
N LEU A 124 13.97 -10.68 0.90
CA LEU A 124 14.72 -10.85 2.15
C LEU A 124 15.65 -12.08 2.11
N TYR A 125 15.18 -13.19 1.52
CA TYR A 125 16.01 -14.38 1.27
C TYR A 125 17.18 -14.12 0.31
N ILE A 126 16.98 -13.29 -0.72
CA ILE A 126 18.04 -12.90 -1.67
C ILE A 126 19.08 -11.99 -1.00
N LEU A 127 18.64 -11.00 -0.21
CA LEU A 127 19.50 -10.07 0.51
C LEU A 127 20.39 -10.74 1.58
N THR A 128 19.99 -11.89 2.12
CA THR A 128 20.69 -12.57 3.23
C THR A 128 21.40 -13.86 2.82
N GLU A 129 20.66 -14.82 2.25
CA GLU A 129 21.12 -16.16 1.86
C GLU A 129 21.68 -16.20 0.42
N LYS A 130 21.63 -15.07 -0.32
CA LYS A 130 22.10 -14.95 -1.71
C LYS A 130 21.48 -16.00 -2.63
N ARG A 131 20.20 -16.30 -2.44
CA ARG A 131 19.47 -17.30 -3.23
C ARG A 131 19.61 -16.98 -4.72
N LYS A 132 20.08 -17.95 -5.49
CA LYS A 132 20.38 -17.78 -6.92
C LYS A 132 19.10 -17.51 -7.70
N ILE A 133 18.96 -16.28 -8.17
CA ILE A 133 18.08 -15.95 -9.29
C ILE A 133 18.74 -16.51 -10.55
N ALA A 134 17.99 -17.22 -11.38
CA ALA A 134 18.55 -17.91 -12.54
C ALA A 134 19.17 -16.91 -13.54
N GLY A 135 20.46 -17.09 -13.85
CA GLY A 135 21.19 -16.22 -14.79
C GLY A 135 21.80 -14.94 -14.20
N VAL A 136 21.72 -14.72 -12.87
CA VAL A 136 22.17 -13.46 -12.24
C VAL A 136 23.38 -13.68 -11.33
N ASP A 137 24.39 -12.83 -11.46
CA ASP A 137 25.45 -12.68 -10.44
C ASP A 137 25.13 -11.54 -9.46
N LEU A 138 24.74 -11.94 -8.24
CA LEU A 138 24.46 -11.02 -7.13
C LEU A 138 25.72 -10.30 -6.60
N SER A 139 26.94 -10.77 -6.94
CA SER A 139 28.19 -10.15 -6.45
C SER A 139 28.32 -8.67 -6.85
N SER A 140 27.72 -8.30 -7.99
CA SER A 140 27.61 -6.94 -8.50
C SER A 140 26.89 -5.98 -7.53
N PHE A 141 25.86 -6.47 -6.82
CA PHE A 141 25.03 -5.66 -5.93
C PHE A 141 25.59 -5.52 -4.51
N GLU A 142 26.56 -6.33 -4.08
CA GLU A 142 27.12 -6.31 -2.72
C GLU A 142 27.58 -4.90 -2.30
N LYS A 143 28.36 -4.24 -3.17
CA LYS A 143 28.87 -2.87 -2.94
C LYS A 143 27.76 -1.82 -2.89
N ILE A 144 26.63 -2.08 -3.56
CA ILE A 144 25.45 -1.22 -3.51
C ILE A 144 24.76 -1.43 -2.16
N LEU A 145 24.50 -2.67 -1.75
CA LEU A 145 23.88 -3.03 -0.48
C LEU A 145 24.68 -2.53 0.75
N GLU A 146 26.02 -2.50 0.70
CA GLU A 146 26.87 -1.87 1.73
C GLU A 146 26.50 -0.39 2.00
N ASN A 147 25.98 0.32 1.00
CA ASN A 147 25.63 1.75 1.07
C ASN A 147 24.16 2.00 1.47
N LEU A 148 23.36 0.96 1.73
CA LEU A 148 21.93 1.08 2.02
C LEU A 148 21.57 0.74 3.47
N VAL A 149 20.44 1.29 3.93
CA VAL A 149 19.60 0.67 4.96
C VAL A 149 18.22 0.45 4.32
N ILE A 150 17.75 -0.79 4.26
CA ILE A 150 16.47 -1.14 3.66
C ILE A 150 15.52 -1.55 4.78
N LYS A 151 14.38 -0.87 4.92
CA LYS A 151 13.25 -1.33 5.73
C LYS A 151 12.18 -1.96 4.84
N VAL A 152 11.74 -3.16 5.21
CA VAL A 152 10.70 -3.93 4.53
C VAL A 152 9.53 -4.13 5.47
N VAL A 153 8.36 -3.68 5.06
CA VAL A 153 7.06 -4.00 5.65
C VAL A 153 6.44 -5.08 4.75
N PRO A 154 6.58 -6.38 5.08
CA PRO A 154 6.25 -7.47 4.17
C PRO A 154 4.73 -7.69 4.02
N MET A 155 3.94 -7.14 4.94
CA MET A 155 2.49 -7.25 4.99
C MET A 155 1.97 -6.09 5.85
N GLU A 156 1.53 -5.01 5.22
CA GLU A 156 0.96 -3.85 5.94
C GLU A 156 -0.42 -4.18 6.51
N ASN A 157 -1.23 -4.94 5.76
CA ASN A 157 -2.62 -5.23 6.09
C ASN A 157 -2.83 -6.68 6.55
N LEU A 158 -2.27 -7.03 7.71
CA LEU A 158 -2.39 -8.38 8.29
C LEU A 158 -3.86 -8.80 8.50
N ASN A 159 -4.68 -7.91 9.05
CA ASN A 159 -6.08 -8.24 9.37
C ASN A 159 -6.95 -8.41 8.11
N GLY A 160 -6.70 -7.64 7.05
CA GLY A 160 -7.35 -7.82 5.75
C GLY A 160 -6.91 -9.11 5.06
N ARG A 161 -5.60 -9.40 5.06
CA ARG A 161 -5.05 -10.68 4.57
C ARG A 161 -5.68 -11.88 5.28
N LYS A 162 -5.96 -11.82 6.58
CA LYS A 162 -6.64 -12.91 7.31
C LYS A 162 -8.07 -13.14 6.82
N ARG A 163 -8.87 -12.09 6.60
CA ARG A 163 -10.22 -12.21 6.01
C ARG A 163 -10.19 -12.82 4.61
N VAL A 164 -9.21 -12.46 3.79
CA VAL A 164 -8.97 -13.06 2.47
C VAL A 164 -8.61 -14.55 2.60
N GLU A 165 -7.77 -14.91 3.58
CA GLU A 165 -7.39 -16.31 3.86
C GLU A 165 -8.52 -17.16 4.46
N GLU A 166 -9.54 -16.53 5.04
CA GLU A 166 -10.79 -17.13 5.52
C GLU A 166 -11.84 -17.32 4.41
N GLY A 167 -11.70 -16.64 3.26
CA GLY A 167 -12.53 -16.84 2.07
C GLY A 167 -13.00 -15.56 1.36
N GLU A 168 -12.75 -14.37 1.89
CA GLU A 168 -13.12 -13.08 1.29
C GLU A 168 -12.17 -12.69 0.14
N LEU A 169 -12.02 -13.57 -0.86
CA LEU A 169 -10.97 -13.51 -1.90
C LEU A 169 -10.94 -12.23 -2.75
N CYS A 170 -12.00 -11.42 -2.70
CA CYS A 170 -12.08 -10.13 -3.37
C CYS A 170 -11.78 -8.94 -2.45
N ASP A 171 -11.65 -9.07 -1.13
CA ASP A 171 -11.54 -7.88 -0.27
C ASP A 171 -10.12 -7.28 -0.25
N ARG A 172 -9.99 -6.03 -0.73
CA ARG A 172 -8.75 -5.25 -0.64
C ARG A 172 -8.51 -4.64 0.75
N ARG A 173 -9.54 -4.44 1.56
CA ARG A 173 -9.52 -3.54 2.73
C ARG A 173 -8.92 -4.17 3.97
N ASN A 174 -8.82 -3.40 5.05
CA ASN A 174 -8.37 -3.91 6.35
C ASN A 174 -9.44 -4.72 7.10
N GLY A 175 -9.11 -5.17 8.30
CA GLY A 175 -9.97 -6.02 9.12
C GLY A 175 -11.31 -5.41 9.53
N ARG A 176 -11.51 -4.10 9.33
CA ARG A 176 -12.78 -3.40 9.55
C ARG A 176 -13.33 -2.69 8.31
N GLY A 177 -12.87 -3.09 7.11
CA GLY A 177 -13.45 -2.63 5.84
C GLY A 177 -13.08 -1.19 5.46
N VAL A 178 -11.88 -0.72 5.79
CA VAL A 178 -11.31 0.55 5.28
C VAL A 178 -10.16 0.25 4.32
N ASP A 179 -10.12 0.96 3.19
CA ASP A 179 -9.00 0.91 2.25
C ASP A 179 -7.85 1.78 2.78
N LEU A 180 -6.71 1.13 3.06
CA LEU A 180 -5.51 1.80 3.56
C LEU A 180 -4.95 2.79 2.53
N ASN A 181 -5.08 2.50 1.23
CA ASN A 181 -4.64 3.39 0.16
C ASN A 181 -5.71 4.43 -0.26
N ARG A 182 -6.67 4.69 0.64
CA ARG A 182 -7.61 5.83 0.62
C ARG A 182 -7.64 6.59 1.96
N ASN A 183 -6.85 6.18 2.96
CA ASN A 183 -6.91 6.73 4.32
C ASN A 183 -5.93 7.88 4.61
N TRP A 184 -5.11 8.31 3.64
CA TRP A 184 -4.09 9.35 3.82
C TRP A 184 -4.64 10.75 3.54
N SER A 185 -4.00 11.80 4.06
CA SER A 185 -4.63 13.15 4.13
C SER A 185 -4.60 14.00 2.85
N VAL A 186 -4.09 13.51 1.72
CA VAL A 186 -4.02 14.28 0.47
C VAL A 186 -5.31 14.09 -0.33
N ASP A 187 -6.07 15.18 -0.51
CA ASP A 187 -7.41 15.21 -1.15
C ASP A 187 -8.42 14.20 -0.53
N TRP A 188 -8.23 13.86 0.75
CA TRP A 188 -8.95 12.78 1.44
C TRP A 188 -10.47 12.90 1.41
N GLY A 189 -11.15 11.76 1.21
CA GLY A 189 -12.61 11.66 1.30
C GLY A 189 -13.36 12.18 0.07
N LYS A 190 -12.65 12.79 -0.89
CA LYS A 190 -13.14 13.07 -2.24
C LYS A 190 -13.43 11.76 -2.99
N LYS A 191 -14.38 11.83 -3.92
CA LYS A 191 -14.92 10.69 -4.66
C LYS A 191 -15.06 11.07 -6.11
N GLU A 192 -14.52 10.25 -7.01
CA GLU A 192 -14.78 10.37 -8.45
C GLU A 192 -16.12 9.75 -8.84
N LYS A 193 -16.47 9.82 -10.13
CA LYS A 193 -17.77 9.37 -10.66
C LYS A 193 -17.95 7.85 -10.62
N ASP A 194 -16.84 7.14 -10.61
CA ASP A 194 -16.65 5.69 -10.60
C ASP A 194 -16.28 5.14 -9.22
N TYR A 195 -16.27 5.99 -8.18
CA TYR A 195 -15.99 5.59 -6.79
C TYR A 195 -16.89 4.45 -6.32
N ASP A 196 -16.29 3.34 -5.91
CA ASP A 196 -17.00 2.22 -5.28
C ASP A 196 -16.96 2.34 -3.74
N PRO A 197 -18.11 2.52 -3.05
CA PRO A 197 -18.16 2.54 -1.58
C PRO A 197 -17.77 1.21 -0.93
N TYR A 198 -17.83 0.09 -1.64
CA TYR A 198 -17.32 -1.19 -1.15
C TYR A 198 -15.79 -1.18 -1.23
N GLU A 199 -15.18 -1.07 -2.40
CA GLU A 199 -13.72 -1.16 -2.59
C GLU A 199 -12.94 -0.01 -1.93
N GLU A 200 -13.41 1.24 -2.05
CA GLU A 200 -12.60 2.45 -1.81
C GLU A 200 -12.93 3.21 -0.51
N ASN A 201 -13.55 2.55 0.48
CA ASN A 201 -13.94 3.21 1.73
C ASN A 201 -12.73 3.94 2.39
N PRO A 202 -12.71 5.29 2.45
CA PRO A 202 -11.55 6.06 2.90
C PRO A 202 -11.42 6.14 4.43
N GLY A 203 -12.33 5.51 5.18
CA GLY A 203 -12.37 5.53 6.63
C GLY A 203 -13.20 6.67 7.21
N THR A 204 -13.01 6.97 8.49
CA THR A 204 -13.81 8.00 9.20
C THR A 204 -13.13 9.37 9.30
N ALA A 205 -11.83 9.41 9.02
CA ALA A 205 -10.98 10.60 8.96
C ALA A 205 -9.66 10.19 8.27
N PRO A 206 -8.83 11.14 7.80
CA PRO A 206 -7.44 10.84 7.47
C PRO A 206 -6.74 10.19 8.67
N PHE A 207 -5.97 9.14 8.43
CA PHE A 207 -5.28 8.35 9.46
C PHE A 207 -6.23 7.80 10.52
N SER A 208 -7.46 7.42 10.16
CA SER A 208 -8.33 6.65 11.07
C SER A 208 -7.79 5.24 11.32
N GLU A 209 -7.04 4.66 10.38
CA GLU A 209 -6.55 3.28 10.47
C GLU A 209 -5.20 3.18 11.19
N PRO A 210 -5.04 2.28 12.17
CA PRO A 210 -3.78 2.14 12.89
C PRO A 210 -2.62 1.70 11.99
N GLU A 211 -2.89 0.96 10.90
CA GLU A 211 -1.87 0.61 9.89
C GLU A 211 -1.27 1.88 9.26
N ALA A 212 -2.13 2.77 8.76
CA ALA A 212 -1.72 4.04 8.15
C ALA A 212 -1.06 5.00 9.16
N GLN A 213 -1.51 4.98 10.43
CA GLN A 213 -0.86 5.74 11.51
C GLN A 213 0.61 5.29 11.72
N ILE A 214 0.86 3.97 11.78
CA ILE A 214 2.22 3.45 11.94
C ILE A 214 3.06 3.79 10.72
N MET A 215 2.55 3.59 9.50
CA MET A 215 3.28 3.89 8.26
C MET A 215 3.63 5.38 8.11
N ARG A 216 2.75 6.29 8.55
CA ARG A 216 3.00 7.75 8.60
C ARG A 216 4.12 8.11 9.58
N GLU A 217 4.18 7.50 10.76
CA GLU A 217 5.27 7.74 11.71
C GLU A 217 6.58 7.05 11.28
N LEU A 218 6.49 5.87 10.66
CA LEU A 218 7.64 5.16 10.11
C LEU A 218 8.34 5.97 9.01
N SER A 219 7.61 6.53 8.04
CA SER A 219 8.20 7.32 6.96
C SER A 219 8.79 8.65 7.47
N LYS A 220 8.06 9.37 8.34
CA LYS A 220 8.55 10.61 8.98
C LYS A 220 9.81 10.41 9.83
N SER A 221 9.90 9.30 10.58
CA SER A 221 11.05 9.01 11.46
C SER A 221 12.24 8.42 10.71
N PHE A 222 12.02 7.51 9.75
CA PHE A 222 13.08 6.87 8.98
C PHE A 222 13.65 7.76 7.86
N LYS A 223 12.86 8.71 7.34
CA LYS A 223 13.24 9.63 6.24
C LYS A 223 13.81 8.88 5.03
N PRO A 224 13.01 8.01 4.38
CA PRO A 224 13.45 7.29 3.19
C PRO A 224 13.81 8.26 2.07
N HIS A 225 14.89 7.97 1.36
CA HIS A 225 15.27 8.64 0.11
C HIS A 225 14.48 8.05 -1.06
N MET A 226 14.13 6.77 -0.95
CA MET A 226 13.30 6.01 -1.86
C MET A 226 12.24 5.25 -1.07
N TRP A 227 10.99 5.30 -1.52
CA TRP A 227 9.93 4.44 -0.99
C TRP A 227 9.15 3.80 -2.13
N VAL A 228 8.74 2.55 -1.95
CA VAL A 228 7.91 1.82 -2.93
C VAL A 228 6.75 1.14 -2.21
N ASN A 229 5.51 1.46 -2.62
CA ASN A 229 4.36 0.61 -2.38
C ASN A 229 4.28 -0.47 -3.45
N VAL A 230 3.98 -1.69 -3.06
CA VAL A 230 3.96 -2.85 -3.96
C VAL A 230 2.58 -3.50 -3.94
N HIS A 231 1.96 -3.50 -5.11
CA HIS A 231 0.57 -3.88 -5.37
C HIS A 231 0.48 -4.90 -6.50
N SER A 232 -0.72 -5.45 -6.70
CA SER A 232 -1.06 -6.18 -7.92
C SER A 232 -2.45 -5.77 -8.43
N GLY A 233 -2.74 -6.12 -9.68
CA GLY A 233 -3.87 -5.67 -10.48
C GLY A 233 -3.47 -5.45 -11.94
N MET A 234 -2.22 -5.00 -12.17
CA MET A 234 -1.60 -4.83 -13.49
C MET A 234 -0.06 -5.01 -13.43
N GLU A 235 0.68 -4.79 -14.52
CA GLU A 235 2.17 -4.66 -14.50
C GLU A 235 2.59 -3.22 -14.86
N ALA A 236 2.98 -2.39 -13.88
CA ALA A 236 3.31 -0.97 -14.08
C ALA A 236 4.29 -0.39 -13.03
N LEU A 237 4.93 0.73 -13.40
CA LEU A 237 5.92 1.46 -12.62
C LEU A 237 5.46 2.91 -12.45
N PHE A 238 4.67 3.20 -11.41
CA PHE A 238 4.13 4.55 -11.20
C PHE A 238 4.97 5.40 -10.24
N MET A 239 4.86 6.70 -10.48
CA MET A 239 5.27 7.81 -9.62
C MET A 239 4.02 8.67 -9.32
N PRO A 240 4.09 9.64 -8.38
CA PRO A 240 3.00 10.60 -8.17
C PRO A 240 2.63 11.36 -9.45
N TYR A 241 1.47 11.99 -9.56
CA TYR A 241 0.35 11.94 -8.61
C TYR A 241 -0.64 10.81 -8.93
N ASP A 242 -1.38 10.35 -7.92
CA ASP A 242 -2.54 9.48 -8.08
C ASP A 242 -3.85 10.30 -8.14
N HIS A 243 -4.00 11.32 -7.29
CA HIS A 243 -5.20 12.17 -7.23
C HIS A 243 -5.32 13.22 -8.36
N LYS A 244 -4.31 13.31 -9.25
CA LYS A 244 -4.28 14.29 -10.35
C LYS A 244 -3.93 13.63 -11.69
N ASN A 245 -4.64 14.01 -12.76
CA ASN A 245 -4.29 13.70 -14.15
C ASN A 245 -3.13 14.60 -14.65
N THR A 246 -2.03 14.65 -13.89
CA THR A 246 -0.85 15.48 -14.18
C THR A 246 0.38 14.87 -13.51
N THR A 247 1.48 14.67 -14.23
CA THR A 247 2.77 14.35 -13.58
C THR A 247 3.31 15.59 -12.83
N PRO A 248 3.93 15.44 -11.65
CA PRO A 248 4.70 16.50 -11.01
C PRO A 248 5.85 17.01 -11.90
N ASN A 249 6.42 18.15 -11.53
CA ASN A 249 7.52 18.78 -12.24
C ASN A 249 8.70 19.09 -11.29
N GLY A 250 9.75 19.75 -11.81
CA GLY A 250 10.98 20.03 -11.05
C GLY A 250 11.90 18.81 -10.91
N ALA A 251 13.03 18.99 -10.20
CA ALA A 251 14.14 18.04 -10.22
C ALA A 251 13.79 16.63 -9.69
N SER A 252 13.04 16.52 -8.60
CA SER A 252 12.60 15.21 -8.06
C SER A 252 11.71 14.44 -9.04
N ALA A 253 10.86 15.11 -9.82
CA ALA A 253 10.03 14.46 -10.84
C ALA A 253 10.85 13.93 -12.02
N HIS A 254 11.90 14.66 -12.44
CA HIS A 254 12.81 14.20 -13.48
C HIS A 254 13.68 13.03 -12.98
N LEU A 255 14.21 13.13 -11.75
CA LEU A 255 14.94 12.05 -11.07
C LEU A 255 14.11 10.76 -10.99
N MET A 256 12.86 10.85 -10.52
CA MET A 256 11.92 9.72 -10.48
C MET A 256 11.72 9.12 -11.88
N ARG A 257 11.40 9.96 -12.86
CA ARG A 257 11.18 9.54 -14.24
C ARG A 257 12.38 8.79 -14.81
N THR A 258 13.59 9.35 -14.73
CA THR A 258 14.82 8.72 -15.24
C THR A 258 15.11 7.38 -14.55
N VAL A 259 14.91 7.27 -13.24
CA VAL A 259 15.11 6.01 -12.51
C VAL A 259 14.11 4.93 -12.96
N LEU A 260 12.84 5.28 -13.22
CA LEU A 260 11.83 4.34 -13.71
C LEU A 260 12.01 3.98 -15.19
N GLU A 261 12.36 4.94 -16.05
CA GLU A 261 12.63 4.71 -17.47
C GLU A 261 13.89 3.83 -17.65
N ASN A 262 14.97 4.10 -16.91
CA ASN A 262 16.16 3.23 -16.88
C ASN A 262 15.82 1.81 -16.40
N LEU A 263 15.01 1.67 -15.34
CA LEU A 263 14.57 0.36 -14.84
C LEU A 263 13.73 -0.40 -15.89
N ASN A 264 12.79 0.29 -16.54
CA ASN A 264 11.92 -0.28 -17.56
C ASN A 264 12.76 -0.80 -18.75
N HIS A 265 13.70 0.01 -19.24
CA HIS A 265 14.57 -0.36 -20.35
C HIS A 265 15.51 -1.51 -19.98
N ARG A 266 16.24 -1.40 -18.86
CA ARG A 266 17.27 -2.37 -18.44
C ARG A 266 16.72 -3.76 -18.09
N HIS A 267 15.48 -3.85 -17.62
CA HIS A 267 14.95 -5.08 -17.01
C HIS A 267 13.59 -5.55 -17.57
N PHE A 268 12.72 -4.61 -17.94
CA PHE A 268 11.38 -4.90 -18.43
C PHE A 268 11.26 -4.84 -19.96
N GLN A 269 12.34 -4.52 -20.69
CA GLN A 269 12.34 -4.37 -22.16
C GLN A 269 11.29 -3.34 -22.62
N ASP A 270 11.15 -2.25 -21.86
CA ASP A 270 10.18 -1.16 -22.07
C ASP A 270 8.69 -1.60 -22.04
N SER A 271 8.39 -2.79 -21.50
CA SER A 271 7.03 -3.36 -21.47
C SER A 271 6.12 -2.86 -20.35
N CYS A 272 6.65 -2.24 -19.30
CA CYS A 272 5.81 -1.66 -18.23
C CYS A 272 5.38 -0.22 -18.55
N LEU A 273 4.17 0.13 -18.13
CA LEU A 273 3.69 1.51 -18.15
C LEU A 273 4.47 2.33 -17.10
N VAL A 274 5.03 3.48 -17.51
CA VAL A 274 5.80 4.39 -16.64
C VAL A 274 5.15 5.77 -16.61
N GLY A 275 4.86 6.29 -15.41
CA GLY A 275 4.39 7.67 -15.26
C GLY A 275 3.61 7.96 -13.98
N SER A 276 2.93 9.11 -13.96
CA SER A 276 1.99 9.51 -12.90
C SER A 276 0.84 8.51 -12.82
N GLY A 277 0.52 7.93 -11.65
CA GLY A 277 -0.57 6.96 -11.51
C GLY A 277 -1.89 7.44 -12.14
N GLY A 278 -2.40 8.58 -11.66
CA GLY A 278 -3.62 9.20 -12.17
C GLY A 278 -3.52 9.81 -13.57
N GLY A 279 -2.31 10.04 -14.07
CA GLY A 279 -2.06 10.58 -15.41
C GLY A 279 -1.83 9.52 -16.50
N ALA A 280 -1.39 8.32 -16.11
CA ALA A 280 -1.05 7.23 -17.03
C ALA A 280 -2.20 6.22 -17.17
N VAL A 281 -2.97 5.98 -16.10
CA VAL A 281 -4.15 5.08 -16.11
C VAL A 281 -5.44 5.85 -16.38
N GLY A 282 -5.48 7.15 -16.07
CA GLY A 282 -6.68 7.99 -16.21
C GLY A 282 -7.73 7.83 -15.10
N TYR A 283 -7.51 6.91 -14.16
CA TYR A 283 -8.28 6.71 -12.93
C TYR A 283 -7.63 7.49 -11.78
N LEU A 284 -8.39 8.32 -11.06
CA LEU A 284 -7.86 9.18 -9.99
C LEU A 284 -8.18 8.63 -8.60
N ALA A 285 -7.14 8.29 -7.85
CA ALA A 285 -7.27 7.80 -6.48
C ALA A 285 -6.98 8.91 -5.45
N HIS A 286 -7.87 9.09 -4.48
CA HIS A 286 -7.76 10.14 -3.45
C HIS A 286 -7.34 9.59 -2.10
N GLY A 287 -6.53 10.32 -1.34
CA GLY A 287 -6.04 9.86 -0.04
C GLY A 287 -5.04 8.69 -0.12
N THR A 288 -4.22 8.63 -1.17
CA THR A 288 -3.23 7.56 -1.35
C THR A 288 -1.96 7.76 -0.52
N THR A 289 -1.27 6.65 -0.28
CA THR A 289 0.03 6.63 0.38
C THR A 289 1.06 7.42 -0.42
N THR A 290 1.13 7.18 -1.72
CA THR A 290 2.15 7.74 -2.62
C THR A 290 2.10 9.26 -2.71
N ASP A 291 0.90 9.81 -2.80
CA ASP A 291 0.71 11.27 -2.80
C ASP A 291 1.09 11.90 -1.45
N TYR A 292 0.83 11.25 -0.31
CA TYR A 292 1.28 11.74 0.99
C TYR A 292 2.81 11.67 1.15
N MET A 293 3.45 10.59 0.67
CA MET A 293 4.91 10.45 0.69
C MET A 293 5.59 11.54 -0.14
N TYR A 294 4.99 11.93 -1.27
CA TYR A 294 5.49 13.02 -2.12
C TYR A 294 5.16 14.42 -1.58
N ASP A 295 3.89 14.70 -1.28
CA ASP A 295 3.45 16.07 -0.94
C ASP A 295 3.73 16.46 0.51
N ILE A 296 3.72 15.53 1.46
CA ILE A 296 3.83 15.83 2.89
C ILE A 296 5.15 15.34 3.51
N VAL A 297 5.56 14.10 3.24
CA VAL A 297 6.83 13.55 3.78
C VAL A 297 8.05 14.06 3.01
N LYS A 298 7.86 14.50 1.76
CA LYS A 298 8.91 14.92 0.82
C LYS A 298 9.97 13.85 0.59
N VAL A 299 9.53 12.60 0.43
CA VAL A 299 10.38 11.53 -0.10
C VAL A 299 10.89 11.95 -1.50
N PRO A 300 12.20 11.87 -1.80
CA PRO A 300 12.73 12.22 -3.12
C PRO A 300 12.23 11.34 -4.27
N MET A 301 12.04 10.04 -3.99
CA MET A 301 11.58 9.02 -4.96
C MET A 301 10.53 8.06 -4.34
N PRO A 302 9.28 8.51 -4.15
CA PRO A 302 8.15 7.63 -3.83
C PRO A 302 7.56 7.01 -5.11
N PHE A 303 7.25 5.72 -5.07
CA PHE A 303 6.75 4.95 -6.20
C PHE A 303 5.60 4.00 -5.83
N THR A 304 4.72 3.71 -6.79
CA THR A 304 3.71 2.65 -6.70
C THR A 304 4.01 1.61 -7.78
N PHE A 305 4.40 0.40 -7.40
CA PHE A 305 4.72 -0.69 -8.34
C PHE A 305 3.60 -1.71 -8.36
N GLU A 306 3.02 -1.91 -9.54
CA GLU A 306 2.02 -2.94 -9.83
C GLU A 306 2.76 -4.14 -10.45
N ILE A 307 2.75 -5.29 -9.78
CA ILE A 307 3.69 -6.39 -10.09
C ILE A 307 3.10 -7.56 -10.89
N TYR A 308 1.79 -7.62 -11.03
CA TYR A 308 1.07 -8.69 -11.73
C TYR A 308 -0.39 -8.31 -11.95
N GLY A 309 -0.95 -8.65 -13.12
CA GLY A 309 -2.39 -8.73 -13.31
C GLY A 309 -2.73 -9.78 -14.37
N ASP A 310 -3.86 -10.47 -14.24
CA ASP A 310 -4.43 -11.28 -15.33
C ASP A 310 -5.69 -10.61 -15.88
N GLU A 311 -5.52 -9.84 -16.95
CA GLU A 311 -6.60 -9.21 -17.74
C GLU A 311 -7.60 -10.22 -18.33
N LYS A 312 -7.28 -11.52 -18.32
CA LYS A 312 -8.14 -12.63 -18.78
C LYS A 312 -8.81 -13.37 -17.62
N ALA A 313 -8.66 -12.90 -16.38
CA ALA A 313 -9.48 -13.35 -15.26
C ALA A 313 -10.92 -12.83 -15.40
N SER A 314 -11.87 -13.56 -14.85
CA SER A 314 -13.23 -13.01 -14.66
C SER A 314 -13.17 -11.90 -13.62
N THR A 315 -14.01 -10.87 -13.74
CA THR A 315 -14.23 -9.89 -12.65
C THR A 315 -14.78 -10.54 -11.37
N SER A 316 -15.29 -11.77 -11.45
CA SER A 316 -15.67 -12.60 -10.31
C SER A 316 -14.54 -13.47 -9.72
N ASP A 317 -13.38 -13.56 -10.37
CA ASP A 317 -12.24 -14.40 -9.95
C ASP A 317 -11.07 -13.54 -9.48
N CYS A 318 -11.32 -12.76 -8.43
CA CYS A 318 -10.38 -11.79 -7.87
C CYS A 318 -9.04 -12.44 -7.48
N PHE A 319 -9.04 -13.67 -6.94
CA PHE A 319 -7.78 -14.30 -6.56
C PHE A 319 -6.86 -14.47 -7.77
N LYS A 320 -7.38 -14.96 -8.90
CA LYS A 320 -6.63 -15.11 -10.15
C LYS A 320 -6.24 -13.77 -10.77
N MET A 321 -7.14 -12.78 -10.75
CA MET A 321 -6.86 -11.44 -11.30
C MET A 321 -5.63 -10.79 -10.62
N PHE A 322 -5.52 -10.94 -9.30
CA PHE A 322 -4.49 -10.30 -8.48
C PHE A 322 -3.28 -11.20 -8.15
N ASN A 323 -3.31 -12.51 -8.44
CA ASN A 323 -2.24 -13.45 -8.03
C ASN A 323 -1.98 -14.57 -9.06
N PRO A 324 -0.71 -14.88 -9.41
CA PRO A 324 -0.36 -16.04 -10.22
C PRO A 324 -0.95 -17.36 -9.71
N VAL A 325 -1.69 -18.07 -10.56
CA VAL A 325 -2.36 -19.34 -10.20
C VAL A 325 -1.56 -20.60 -10.55
N ASP A 326 -0.47 -20.46 -11.31
CA ASP A 326 0.44 -21.54 -11.68
C ASP A 326 1.88 -21.27 -11.23
N LYS A 327 2.66 -22.35 -11.06
CA LYS A 327 4.03 -22.30 -10.55
C LYS A 327 5.00 -21.53 -11.46
N THR A 328 4.84 -21.63 -12.78
CA THR A 328 5.73 -20.98 -13.76
C THR A 328 5.51 -19.47 -13.75
N THR A 329 4.27 -19.01 -13.73
CA THR A 329 3.95 -17.58 -13.61
C THR A 329 4.31 -17.03 -12.23
N PHE A 330 4.09 -17.80 -11.16
CA PHE A 330 4.52 -17.43 -9.81
C PHE A 330 6.03 -17.21 -9.75
N ASP A 331 6.83 -18.22 -10.13
CA ASP A 331 8.29 -18.14 -10.11
C ASP A 331 8.81 -17.04 -11.06
N ARG A 332 8.14 -16.81 -12.20
CA ARG A 332 8.42 -15.67 -13.09
C ARG A 332 8.25 -14.33 -12.37
N VAL A 333 7.12 -14.11 -11.70
CA VAL A 333 6.84 -12.84 -10.99
C VAL A 333 7.83 -12.63 -9.84
N ILE A 334 8.08 -13.65 -9.02
CA ILE A 334 9.07 -13.59 -7.93
C ILE A 334 10.45 -13.19 -8.46
N ASN A 335 10.99 -13.91 -9.46
CA ASN A 335 12.32 -13.63 -10.00
C ASN A 335 12.37 -12.27 -10.73
N LYS A 336 11.35 -11.92 -11.52
CA LYS A 336 11.25 -10.64 -12.24
C LYS A 336 11.29 -9.47 -11.26
N TRP A 337 10.46 -9.47 -10.22
CA TRP A 337 10.34 -8.30 -9.34
C TRP A 337 11.41 -8.22 -8.26
N CYS A 338 11.94 -9.35 -7.77
CA CYS A 338 13.13 -9.29 -6.91
C CYS A 338 14.35 -8.69 -7.65
N MET A 339 14.52 -8.97 -8.94
CA MET A 339 15.54 -8.30 -9.76
C MET A 339 15.24 -6.83 -10.01
N ALA A 340 13.98 -6.47 -10.24
CA ALA A 340 13.58 -5.08 -10.40
C ALA A 340 13.97 -4.24 -9.17
N PHE A 341 13.81 -4.77 -7.95
CA PHE A 341 14.27 -4.08 -6.73
C PHE A 341 15.79 -3.91 -6.67
N LEU A 342 16.58 -4.94 -7.01
CA LEU A 342 18.04 -4.82 -7.00
C LEU A 342 18.54 -3.78 -8.02
N ILE A 343 17.95 -3.74 -9.22
CA ILE A 343 18.28 -2.75 -10.27
C ILE A 343 17.78 -1.35 -9.86
N LEU A 344 16.61 -1.25 -9.24
CA LEU A 344 16.09 0.01 -8.69
C LEU A 344 17.03 0.59 -7.62
N PHE A 345 17.57 -0.25 -6.73
CA PHE A 345 18.55 0.19 -5.72
C PHE A 345 19.83 0.72 -6.36
N GLU A 346 20.27 0.11 -7.47
CA GLU A 346 21.41 0.60 -8.25
C GLU A 346 21.13 1.96 -8.89
N GLU A 347 20.03 2.08 -9.65
CA GLU A 347 19.63 3.32 -10.32
C GLU A 347 19.42 4.46 -9.30
N GLY A 348 18.71 4.19 -8.21
CA GLY A 348 18.50 5.16 -7.14
C GLY A 348 19.80 5.64 -6.50
N LEU A 349 20.75 4.73 -6.21
CA LEU A 349 22.04 5.11 -5.61
C LEU A 349 22.92 5.91 -6.58
N ARG A 350 22.88 5.61 -7.90
CA ARG A 350 23.59 6.37 -8.94
C ARG A 350 23.01 7.79 -9.06
N ASN A 351 21.73 7.89 -9.39
CA ASN A 351 21.08 9.18 -9.70
C ASN A 351 21.00 10.11 -8.47
N LEU A 352 20.87 9.58 -7.24
CA LEU A 352 20.94 10.41 -6.02
C LEU A 352 22.32 11.05 -5.81
N ARG A 353 23.41 10.34 -6.13
CA ARG A 353 24.77 10.88 -6.02
C ARG A 353 25.02 11.96 -7.06
N GLU A 354 24.54 11.76 -8.28
CA GLU A 354 24.61 12.77 -9.35
C GLU A 354 23.81 14.03 -8.98
N ALA A 355 22.59 13.88 -8.46
CA ALA A 355 21.79 15.00 -7.96
C ALA A 355 22.48 15.76 -6.79
N GLN A 356 23.14 15.05 -5.88
CA GLN A 356 23.93 15.66 -4.79
C GLN A 356 25.16 16.42 -5.32
N LEU A 357 25.89 15.84 -6.29
CA LEU A 357 27.04 16.49 -6.92
C LEU A 357 26.65 17.74 -7.70
N VAL A 358 25.54 17.69 -8.45
CA VAL A 358 24.98 18.88 -9.14
C VAL A 358 24.55 19.96 -8.13
N SER A 359 23.92 19.57 -7.02
CA SER A 359 23.53 20.51 -5.95
C SER A 359 24.73 21.13 -5.22
N GLN A 360 25.88 20.44 -5.16
CA GLN A 360 27.13 20.96 -4.60
C GLN A 360 27.95 21.79 -5.60
N GLY A 361 27.84 21.51 -6.91
CA GLY A 361 28.39 22.37 -7.97
C GLY A 361 27.59 23.67 -8.17
N ALA A 362 26.28 23.62 -7.93
CA ALA A 362 25.38 24.77 -7.96
C ALA A 362 25.39 25.55 -6.65
N VAL A 363 26.54 26.16 -6.31
CA VAL A 363 26.66 27.09 -5.18
C VAL A 363 25.98 28.43 -5.50
N ASP A 364 24.65 28.41 -5.55
CA ASP A 364 23.74 29.49 -5.14
C ASP A 364 22.27 29.01 -5.22
N ASN A 365 21.50 29.28 -4.16
CA ASN A 365 20.05 28.98 -3.95
C ASN A 365 19.62 27.66 -3.29
N TRP A 366 20.51 26.73 -2.90
CA TRP A 366 20.14 25.70 -1.92
C TRP A 366 20.28 26.23 -0.48
N VAL A 367 19.28 26.98 -0.02
CA VAL A 367 19.10 27.34 1.39
C VAL A 367 18.15 26.33 2.05
N PRO A 368 18.63 25.46 2.96
CA PRO A 368 17.74 24.67 3.79
C PRO A 368 17.04 25.61 4.77
N MET A 369 15.72 25.79 4.64
CA MET A 369 14.92 26.44 5.69
C MET A 369 14.77 25.50 6.89
N GLY A 370 15.84 25.40 7.68
CA GLY A 370 15.83 24.73 8.97
C GLY A 370 14.99 25.54 9.97
N GLY A 371 13.88 24.97 10.43
CA GLY A 371 13.25 25.39 11.68
C GLY A 371 14.14 25.03 12.87
N ASP A 372 14.03 25.80 13.96
CA ASP A 372 15.02 25.83 15.04
C ASP A 372 15.31 24.48 15.71
N ILE A 373 16.58 24.31 16.09
CA ILE A 373 17.07 23.14 16.81
C ILE A 373 16.61 23.22 18.27
N VAL A 374 15.70 22.32 18.66
CA VAL A 374 15.48 21.97 20.07
C VAL A 374 16.28 20.72 20.38
N GLU A 375 17.41 20.88 21.09
CA GLU A 375 18.20 19.74 21.56
C GLU A 375 17.41 18.93 22.60
N ILE A 376 17.22 17.63 22.31
CA ILE A 376 16.80 16.64 23.32
C ILE A 376 17.85 15.54 23.35
N SER A 377 18.70 15.59 24.37
CA SER A 377 19.81 14.65 24.56
C SER A 377 19.32 13.26 25.00
N ALA A 378 19.03 12.41 24.02
CA ALA A 378 18.58 11.04 24.23
C ALA A 378 19.71 10.12 24.73
N ALA A 379 20.00 10.17 26.04
CA ALA A 379 20.93 9.24 26.69
C ALA A 379 20.45 7.79 26.57
N ARG A 380 21.29 6.88 26.07
CA ARG A 380 20.99 5.45 25.95
C ARG A 380 20.69 4.83 27.32
N LYS A 381 19.47 4.31 27.50
CA LYS A 381 19.18 3.19 28.40
C LYS A 381 18.25 2.18 27.74
N SER A 382 18.60 0.90 27.87
CA SER A 382 17.88 -0.24 27.30
C SER A 382 16.83 -0.77 28.27
N SER A 383 15.55 -0.64 27.92
CA SER A 383 14.45 -1.42 28.51
C SER A 383 13.26 -1.40 27.54
N PRO A 384 12.53 -2.52 27.32
CA PRO A 384 11.46 -2.61 26.33
C PRO A 384 10.12 -2.08 26.86
N ASP A 385 9.99 -0.76 26.95
CA ASP A 385 8.76 -0.13 27.45
C ASP A 385 7.74 0.11 26.32
N LYS A 386 6.50 -0.38 26.49
CA LYS A 386 5.47 -0.38 25.44
C LYS A 386 4.84 1.01 25.27
N ARG A 387 5.44 1.85 24.42
CA ARG A 387 4.86 3.13 24.00
C ARG A 387 3.58 2.94 23.17
N LYS A 388 2.44 2.90 23.86
CA LYS A 388 1.09 2.90 23.29
C LYS A 388 0.82 4.26 22.63
N LEU A 389 0.79 4.31 21.29
CA LEU A 389 0.59 5.55 20.54
C LEU A 389 -0.90 5.78 20.26
N GLU A 390 -1.51 6.76 20.92
CA GLU A 390 -2.93 7.11 20.71
C GLU A 390 -3.08 8.14 19.57
N GLY A 391 -2.95 7.66 18.33
CA GLY A 391 -2.77 8.48 17.11
C GLY A 391 -3.91 9.45 16.74
N LEU A 392 -5.05 9.43 17.44
CA LEU A 392 -6.17 10.36 17.22
C LEU A 392 -5.77 11.83 17.43
N ASP A 393 -4.96 12.12 18.45
CA ASP A 393 -4.61 13.50 18.77
C ASP A 393 -3.65 14.11 17.74
N LEU A 394 -2.73 13.34 17.16
CA LEU A 394 -1.81 13.82 16.12
C LEU A 394 -2.56 14.17 14.82
N GLY A 395 -3.50 13.33 14.39
CA GLY A 395 -4.34 13.61 13.23
C GLY A 395 -5.18 14.88 13.42
N MET A 396 -5.79 15.05 14.61
CA MET A 396 -6.53 16.28 14.91
C MET A 396 -5.63 17.52 15.09
N GLN A 397 -4.36 17.37 15.50
CA GLN A 397 -3.41 18.50 15.58
C GLN A 397 -3.00 18.99 14.18
N GLU A 398 -2.72 18.10 13.23
CA GLU A 398 -2.47 18.50 11.83
C GLU A 398 -3.72 19.16 11.24
N LEU A 399 -4.91 18.58 11.42
CA LEU A 399 -6.16 19.14 10.89
C LEU A 399 -6.51 20.52 11.51
N ARG A 400 -6.26 20.73 12.81
CA ARG A 400 -6.35 22.05 13.48
C ARG A 400 -5.33 23.05 12.95
N THR A 401 -4.15 22.60 12.52
CA THR A 401 -3.11 23.46 11.95
C THR A 401 -3.49 23.91 10.54
N TYR A 402 -3.97 23.01 9.68
CA TYR A 402 -4.51 23.36 8.37
C TYR A 402 -5.74 24.28 8.48
N PHE A 403 -6.66 24.02 9.43
CA PHE A 403 -7.81 24.89 9.68
C PHE A 403 -7.38 26.30 10.12
N ARG A 404 -6.37 26.44 10.99
CA ARG A 404 -5.80 27.74 11.37
C ARG A 404 -5.20 28.48 10.18
N LEU A 405 -4.46 27.80 9.31
CA LEU A 405 -3.88 28.38 8.10
C LEU A 405 -4.96 28.82 7.08
N PHE A 406 -6.02 28.03 6.92
CA PHE A 406 -7.18 28.37 6.08
C PHE A 406 -7.97 29.58 6.62
N MET A 407 -8.17 29.66 7.93
CA MET A 407 -8.79 30.83 8.57
C MET A 407 -7.89 32.07 8.43
N LEU A 408 -6.56 31.92 8.48
CA LEU A 408 -5.63 33.03 8.26
C LEU A 408 -5.69 33.55 6.81
N SER A 409 -5.69 32.64 5.82
CA SER A 409 -5.73 33.03 4.41
C SER A 409 -7.06 33.65 3.99
N THR A 410 -8.20 33.16 4.50
CA THR A 410 -9.51 33.78 4.27
C THR A 410 -9.64 35.16 4.91
N VAL A 411 -9.09 35.37 6.12
CA VAL A 411 -9.00 36.70 6.74
C VAL A 411 -8.13 37.65 5.92
N LEU A 412 -6.96 37.20 5.43
CA LEU A 412 -6.08 38.01 4.57
C LEU A 412 -6.77 38.39 3.25
N LEU A 413 -7.49 37.45 2.62
CA LEU A 413 -8.28 37.70 1.42
C LEU A 413 -9.40 38.73 1.67
N MET A 414 -10.11 38.65 2.81
CA MET A 414 -11.06 39.70 3.21
C MET A 414 -10.40 41.06 3.37
N PHE A 415 -9.25 41.15 4.06
CA PHE A 415 -8.52 42.42 4.21
C PHE A 415 -8.08 43.00 2.86
N MET A 416 -7.61 42.17 1.92
CA MET A 416 -7.28 42.62 0.56
C MET A 416 -8.52 43.12 -0.19
N PHE A 417 -9.66 42.43 -0.07
CA PHE A 417 -10.92 42.81 -0.73
C PHE A 417 -11.50 44.12 -0.17
N CYS A 418 -11.57 44.26 1.15
CA CYS A 418 -12.00 45.49 1.83
C CYS A 418 -11.07 46.67 1.50
N SER A 419 -9.75 46.45 1.45
CA SER A 419 -8.77 47.48 1.05
C SER A 419 -8.96 47.94 -0.40
N ARG A 420 -9.36 47.02 -1.30
CA ARG A 420 -9.63 47.32 -2.71
C ARG A 420 -10.93 48.10 -2.88
N ILE A 421 -11.99 47.76 -2.13
CA ILE A 421 -13.24 48.54 -2.08
C ILE A 421 -13.00 49.95 -1.54
N SER A 422 -12.24 50.09 -0.45
CA SER A 422 -11.88 51.39 0.14
C SER A 422 -11.14 52.29 -0.87
N LYS A 423 -10.15 51.74 -1.60
CA LYS A 423 -9.45 52.47 -2.67
C LYS A 423 -10.33 52.88 -3.84
N ASN A 424 -11.36 52.11 -4.19
CA ASN A 424 -12.33 52.51 -5.21
C ASN A 424 -13.26 53.63 -4.72
N ARG A 425 -13.78 53.54 -3.48
CA ARG A 425 -14.70 54.56 -2.94
C ARG A 425 -14.02 55.93 -2.77
N ASN A 426 -12.71 55.94 -2.47
CA ASN A 426 -11.90 57.16 -2.44
C ASN A 426 -11.60 57.73 -3.85
N ARG A 427 -11.75 56.94 -4.92
CA ARG A 427 -11.70 57.44 -6.31
C ARG A 427 -13.01 58.07 -6.74
N GLU A 428 -14.14 57.46 -6.39
CA GLU A 428 -15.48 57.99 -6.72
C GLU A 428 -15.77 59.32 -6.00
N THR A 429 -15.26 59.49 -4.78
CA THR A 429 -15.36 60.75 -4.02
C THR A 429 -14.32 61.82 -4.41
N GLY A 430 -13.32 61.48 -5.23
CA GLY A 430 -12.28 62.41 -5.66
C GLY A 430 -12.71 63.37 -6.79
N ASN A 431 -13.76 63.03 -7.55
CA ASN A 431 -14.19 63.77 -8.75
C ASN A 431 -15.29 64.82 -8.49
N ILE A 432 -15.41 65.35 -7.27
CA ILE A 432 -16.45 66.34 -6.89
C ILE A 432 -15.85 67.71 -6.52
N PHE A 433 -14.52 67.83 -6.42
CA PHE A 433 -13.82 69.09 -6.15
C PHE A 433 -12.58 69.28 -7.03
N ASP A 434 -12.80 69.48 -8.33
CA ASP A 434 -11.97 70.31 -9.20
C ASP A 434 -12.87 70.90 -10.31
N SER A 435 -12.44 72.01 -10.93
CA SER A 435 -13.27 72.87 -11.83
C SER A 435 -12.95 72.74 -13.31
#